data_AF-A0A453CI06-F1
#
_entry.id   AF-A0A453CI06-F1
#
_cell.length_a   1.000
_cell.length_b   1.000
_cell.length_c   1.000
_cell.angle_alpha   90.00
_cell.angle_beta   90.00
_cell.angle_gamma   90.00
#
_symmetry.space_group_name_H-M   'P 1'
#
loop_
_entity.id
_entity.type
_entity.pdbx_description
1 polymer ?
#
loop_
_entity_poly.entity_id
_entity_poly.type
_entity_poly.pdbx_seq_one_letter_code
_entity_poly.pdbx_strand_id
1 'polypeptide(L)'
;GLRTLDGLPKDASWGSEGVLRDEEALCLDPTFYGNVGRFVNHRCYDANLVIIPVEVETPDRHYYHLALFTAKKIEAFEELTRDYGIDFDGTDDLNKAFDCMCGSKYCRGGGPKNSRKRTRASASRN
;
A
#
# COMPACT_ATOMS: atom_id res chain seq x y z
N GLY A 1 13.36 -9.03 -4.66
CA GLY A 1 12.31 -10.06 -4.67
C GLY A 1 11.24 -9.62 -3.71
N LEU A 2 10.09 -9.17 -4.21
CA LEU A 2 9.00 -8.76 -3.33
C LEU A 2 8.25 -10.03 -2.93
N ARG A 3 8.31 -10.35 -1.63
CA ARG A 3 7.66 -11.50 -1.04
C ARG A 3 6.16 -11.43 -1.32
N THR A 4 5.60 -12.61 -1.55
CA THR A 4 4.19 -12.92 -1.79
C THR A 4 3.23 -12.02 -1.00
N LEU A 5 2.09 -11.76 -1.63
CA LEU A 5 0.95 -10.99 -1.13
C LEU A 5 0.38 -11.59 0.18
N ASP A 6 1.10 -11.45 1.29
CA ASP A 6 0.77 -12.04 2.61
C ASP A 6 -0.44 -11.37 3.30
N GLY A 7 -1.11 -10.44 2.61
CA GLY A 7 -2.34 -9.77 3.07
C GLY A 7 -3.61 -10.21 2.35
N LEU A 8 -3.52 -11.19 1.44
CA LEU A 8 -4.68 -11.65 0.66
C LEU A 8 -5.43 -12.78 1.38
N PRO A 9 -6.78 -12.83 1.30
CA PRO A 9 -7.57 -13.93 1.85
C PRO A 9 -7.04 -15.29 1.41
N LYS A 10 -6.79 -16.19 2.38
CA LYS A 10 -6.17 -17.51 2.19
C LYS A 10 -7.06 -18.53 1.46
N ASP A 11 -8.23 -18.11 1.02
CA ASP A 11 -9.25 -18.90 0.33
C ASP A 11 -9.34 -18.59 -1.18
N ALA A 12 -8.61 -17.59 -1.68
CA ALA A 12 -8.42 -17.43 -3.12
C ALA A 12 -7.35 -18.43 -3.60
N SER A 13 -7.78 -19.65 -3.94
CA SER A 13 -6.98 -20.55 -4.79
C SER A 13 -6.85 -19.91 -6.16
N TRP A 14 -5.84 -19.07 -6.31
CA TRP A 14 -5.42 -18.49 -7.58
C TRP A 14 -5.23 -19.62 -8.59
N GLY A 15 -6.06 -19.65 -9.63
CA GLY A 15 -6.16 -20.72 -10.62
C GLY A 15 -4.95 -20.93 -11.53
N SER A 16 -3.74 -21.03 -10.98
CA SER A 16 -2.68 -21.80 -11.60
C SER A 16 -2.77 -23.22 -11.04
N GLU A 17 -2.73 -24.24 -11.90
CA GLU A 17 -2.60 -25.66 -11.48
C GLU A 17 -1.27 -25.97 -10.75
N GLY A 18 -0.59 -24.96 -10.17
CA GLY A 18 0.64 -25.09 -9.42
C GLY A 18 1.06 -23.77 -8.74
N VAL A 19 1.94 -23.88 -7.74
CA VAL A 19 2.64 -22.73 -7.14
C VAL A 19 3.56 -22.15 -8.22
N LEU A 20 3.28 -20.93 -8.69
CA LEU A 20 4.16 -20.23 -9.63
C LEU A 20 5.51 -19.98 -8.96
N ARG A 21 6.60 -20.26 -9.69
CA ARG A 21 7.95 -19.94 -9.22
C ARG A 21 8.13 -18.41 -9.25
N ASP A 22 9.02 -17.87 -8.43
CA ASP A 22 9.28 -16.41 -8.39
C ASP A 22 9.63 -15.82 -9.77
N GLU A 23 10.22 -16.62 -10.66
CA GLU A 23 10.55 -16.22 -12.05
C GLU A 23 9.35 -16.16 -13.00
N GLU A 24 8.17 -16.61 -12.56
CA GLU A 24 6.91 -16.62 -13.33
C GLU A 24 5.90 -15.61 -12.76
N ALA A 25 6.27 -14.85 -11.73
CA ALA A 25 5.42 -13.84 -11.12
C ALA A 25 5.21 -12.65 -12.07
N LEU A 26 3.94 -12.31 -12.34
CA LEU A 26 3.56 -11.12 -13.09
C LEU A 26 3.47 -9.91 -12.16
N CYS A 27 3.94 -8.74 -12.63
CA CYS A 27 3.84 -7.48 -11.91
C CYS A 27 3.06 -6.43 -12.71
N LEU A 28 2.33 -5.56 -12.00
CA LEU A 28 1.75 -4.36 -12.57
C LEU A 28 2.69 -3.18 -12.33
N ASP A 29 3.21 -2.60 -13.41
CA ASP A 29 4.08 -1.42 -13.37
C ASP A 29 3.35 -0.17 -13.93
N PRO A 30 2.80 0.69 -13.06
CA PRO A 30 2.12 1.92 -13.48
C PRO A 30 3.06 3.12 -13.68
N THR A 31 4.37 2.91 -13.81
CA THR A 31 5.37 3.98 -13.94
C THR A 31 5.05 4.90 -15.11
N PHE A 32 4.82 4.33 -16.30
CA PHE A 32 4.52 5.09 -17.53
C PHE A 32 3.05 5.03 -17.94
N TYR A 33 2.36 3.92 -17.67
CA TYR A 33 0.98 3.70 -18.06
C TYR A 33 0.17 3.17 -16.88
N GLY A 34 -0.78 3.96 -16.40
CA GLY A 34 -1.63 3.59 -15.28
C GLY A 34 -2.82 4.53 -15.12
N ASN A 35 -3.82 4.09 -14.36
CA ASN A 35 -5.00 4.91 -14.04
C ASN A 35 -4.80 5.69 -12.72
N VAL A 36 -5.87 6.30 -12.21
CA VAL A 36 -5.86 7.04 -10.93
C VAL A 36 -5.36 6.23 -9.73
N GLY A 37 -5.49 4.90 -9.76
CA GLY A 37 -5.05 4.02 -8.69
C GLY A 37 -3.55 4.11 -8.39
N ARG A 38 -2.74 4.56 -9.35
CA ARG A 38 -1.29 4.77 -9.15
C ARG A 38 -0.95 5.87 -8.14
N PHE A 39 -1.90 6.74 -7.82
CA PHE A 39 -1.72 7.87 -6.90
C PHE A 39 -2.23 7.59 -5.48
N VAL A 40 -2.78 6.39 -5.22
CA VAL A 40 -3.25 6.01 -3.88
C VAL A 40 -2.04 5.80 -2.98
N ASN A 41 -1.89 6.65 -1.97
CA ASN A 41 -0.75 6.65 -1.07
C ASN A 41 -0.76 5.47 -0.08
N HIS A 42 0.41 5.27 0.53
CA HIS A 42 0.59 4.32 1.60
C HIS A 42 0.01 4.82 2.92
N ARG A 43 -0.69 3.93 3.62
CA ARG A 43 -0.88 3.98 5.06
C ARG A 43 -0.58 2.59 5.63
N CYS A 44 -0.02 2.52 6.83
CA CYS A 44 0.32 1.24 7.47
C CYS A 44 -0.96 0.47 7.87
N TYR A 45 -0.97 -0.19 9.02
CA TYR A 45 -2.02 -1.13 9.41
C TYR A 45 -3.45 -0.55 9.44
N ASP A 46 -3.63 0.77 9.46
CA ASP A 46 -4.95 1.46 9.46
C ASP A 46 -5.35 2.05 8.09
N ALA A 47 -4.80 1.53 6.99
CA ALA A 47 -5.23 1.84 5.63
C ALA A 47 -6.74 1.61 5.42
N ASN A 48 -7.35 2.36 4.51
CA ASN A 48 -8.80 2.32 4.30
C ASN A 48 -9.24 1.64 2.99
N LEU A 49 -8.28 1.26 2.14
CA LEU A 49 -8.47 0.43 0.96
C LEU A 49 -7.78 -0.93 1.09
N VAL A 50 -8.42 -1.96 0.53
CA VAL A 50 -7.86 -3.30 0.31
C VAL A 50 -7.85 -3.62 -1.18
N ILE A 51 -6.85 -4.37 -1.63
CA ILE A 51 -6.77 -4.86 -3.00
C ILE A 51 -7.37 -6.26 -3.04
N ILE A 52 -8.37 -6.44 -3.90
CA ILE A 52 -8.99 -7.73 -4.19
C ILE A 52 -8.79 -8.04 -5.67
N PRO A 53 -8.21 -9.20 -6.01
CA PRO A 53 -8.13 -9.68 -7.37
C PRO A 53 -9.50 -10.14 -7.85
N VAL A 54 -9.85 -9.76 -9.07
CA VAL A 54 -11.11 -10.08 -9.71
C VAL A 54 -10.80 -10.76 -11.02
N GLU A 55 -11.25 -12.00 -11.17
CA GLU A 55 -11.25 -12.67 -12.47
C GLU A 55 -12.30 -12.01 -13.35
N VAL A 56 -11.89 -11.61 -14.54
CA VAL A 56 -12.82 -11.14 -15.57
C VAL A 56 -12.88 -12.23 -16.62
N GLU A 57 -14.10 -12.67 -16.93
CA GLU A 57 -14.34 -13.70 -17.94
C GLU A 57 -13.77 -13.23 -19.28
N THR A 58 -12.63 -13.77 -19.66
CA THR A 58 -12.12 -13.65 -21.03
C THR A 58 -11.82 -15.04 -21.57
N PRO A 59 -12.20 -15.33 -22.83
CA PRO A 59 -12.15 -16.69 -23.36
C PRO A 59 -10.74 -17.27 -23.51
N ASP A 60 -9.67 -16.45 -23.37
CA ASP A 60 -8.32 -16.88 -23.75
C ASP A 60 -7.22 -16.46 -22.76
N ARG A 61 -7.52 -15.73 -21.67
CA ARG A 61 -6.50 -15.23 -20.72
C ARG A 61 -6.99 -15.14 -19.27
N HIS A 62 -6.40 -15.96 -18.39
CA HIS A 62 -6.59 -15.88 -16.94
C HIS A 62 -5.72 -14.78 -16.32
N TYR A 63 -6.06 -13.50 -16.57
CA TYR A 63 -5.47 -12.39 -15.83
C TYR A 63 -6.46 -11.84 -14.82
N TYR A 64 -5.97 -11.58 -13.61
CA TYR A 64 -6.76 -10.95 -12.58
C TYR A 64 -6.64 -9.43 -12.69
N HIS A 65 -7.78 -8.77 -12.62
CA HIS A 65 -7.83 -7.33 -12.40
C HIS A 65 -7.68 -7.06 -10.90
N LEU A 66 -6.75 -6.18 -10.53
CA LEU A 66 -6.67 -5.73 -9.14
C LEU A 66 -7.69 -4.61 -8.92
N ALA A 67 -8.71 -4.88 -8.12
CA ALA A 67 -9.73 -3.93 -7.73
C ALA A 67 -9.50 -3.43 -6.31
N LEU A 68 -9.74 -2.13 -6.09
CA LEU A 68 -9.63 -1.49 -4.78
C LEU A 68 -11.01 -1.39 -4.15
N PHE A 69 -11.15 -1.91 -2.93
CA PHE A 69 -12.38 -1.84 -2.14
C PHE A 69 -12.13 -1.13 -0.82
N THR A 70 -13.13 -0.42 -0.31
CA THR A 70 -13.04 0.24 1.00
C THR A 70 -13.22 -0.77 2.12
N ALA A 71 -12.27 -0.83 3.06
CA ALA A 71 -12.35 -1.70 4.23
C ALA A 71 -13.21 -1.12 5.37
N LYS A 72 -13.56 0.15 5.27
CA LYS A 72 -14.40 0.89 6.22
C LYS A 72 -15.18 1.98 5.49
N LYS A 73 -16.16 2.60 6.17
CA LYS A 73 -16.83 3.80 5.66
C LYS A 73 -15.81 4.94 5.51
N ILE A 74 -15.86 5.64 4.38
CA ILE A 74 -14.99 6.77 4.06
C ILE A 74 -15.79 8.07 4.19
N GLU A 75 -15.27 9.01 4.94
CA GLU A 75 -15.88 10.34 5.05
C GLU A 75 -15.46 11.23 3.86
N ALA A 76 -16.26 12.25 3.55
CA ALA A 76 -15.95 13.16 2.45
C ALA A 76 -14.58 13.84 2.68
N PHE A 77 -13.75 13.87 1.64
CA PHE A 77 -12.38 14.38 1.66
C PHE A 77 -11.39 13.60 2.54
N GLU A 78 -11.75 12.43 3.07
CA GLU A 78 -10.77 11.50 3.65
C GLU A 78 -9.86 10.96 2.53
N GLU A 79 -8.55 11.01 2.76
CA GLU A 79 -7.57 10.45 1.82
C GLU A 79 -7.74 8.93 1.69
N LEU A 80 -7.81 8.45 0.46
CA LEU A 80 -7.79 7.02 0.16
C LEU A 80 -6.36 6.48 0.25
N THR A 81 -6.17 5.44 1.04
CA THR A 81 -4.85 4.88 1.36
C THR A 81 -4.88 3.36 1.37
N ARG A 82 -3.79 2.74 0.93
CA ARG A 82 -3.61 1.27 0.95
C ARG A 82 -2.33 0.91 1.69
N ASP A 83 -2.27 -0.30 2.22
CA ASP A 83 -1.00 -0.85 2.67
C ASP A 83 -0.16 -1.26 1.44
N TYR A 84 1.11 -0.85 1.40
CA TYR A 84 2.04 -1.20 0.32
C TYR A 84 2.72 -2.55 0.56
N GLY A 85 2.60 -3.12 1.77
CA GLY A 85 3.31 -4.35 2.14
C GLY A 85 4.81 -4.16 2.27
N ILE A 86 5.28 -2.91 2.46
CA ILE A 86 6.69 -2.62 2.67
C ILE A 86 7.01 -2.77 4.16
N ASP A 87 8.01 -3.60 4.44
CA ASP A 87 8.62 -3.77 5.75
C ASP A 87 9.76 -2.77 5.90
N PHE A 88 9.53 -1.67 6.62
CA PHE A 88 10.48 -0.55 6.74
C PHE A 88 11.65 -0.81 7.72
N ASP A 89 11.63 -1.92 8.45
CA ASP A 89 12.62 -2.35 9.43
C ASP A 89 13.71 -3.27 8.84
N GLY A 90 13.49 -3.81 7.64
CA GLY A 90 14.41 -4.69 6.94
C GLY A 90 15.69 -4.01 6.44
N THR A 91 16.74 -4.82 6.21
CA THR A 91 18.03 -4.42 5.62
C THR A 91 17.96 -4.20 4.10
N ASP A 92 16.77 -4.26 3.50
CA ASP A 92 16.58 -4.18 2.06
C ASP A 92 16.77 -2.74 1.57
N ASP A 93 17.40 -2.56 0.42
CA ASP A 93 17.85 -1.24 -0.05
C ASP A 93 16.69 -0.28 -0.35
N LEU A 94 15.47 -0.80 -0.54
CA LEU A 94 14.23 -0.01 -0.67
C LEU A 94 13.88 0.78 0.59
N ASN A 95 14.25 0.28 1.78
CA ASN A 95 14.02 0.98 3.05
C ASN A 95 14.90 2.20 3.24
N LYS A 96 15.95 2.33 2.43
CA LYS A 96 16.81 3.53 2.41
C LYS A 96 16.26 4.61 1.48
N ALA A 97 15.25 4.30 0.66
CA ALA A 97 14.80 5.21 -0.39
C ALA A 97 13.88 6.34 0.12
N PHE A 98 13.05 6.08 1.15
CA PHE A 98 12.16 7.10 1.72
C PHE A 98 11.66 6.74 3.12
N ASP A 99 11.37 7.77 3.93
CA ASP A 99 10.72 7.64 5.23
C ASP A 99 9.19 7.56 5.09
N CYS A 100 8.54 6.71 5.90
CA CYS A 100 7.08 6.62 5.92
C CYS A 100 6.45 7.82 6.63
N MET A 101 5.61 8.58 5.91
CA MET A 101 4.93 9.78 6.40
C MET A 101 3.41 9.63 6.51
N CYS A 102 2.90 8.39 6.65
CA CYS A 102 1.47 8.12 6.61
C CYS A 102 0.64 8.67 7.80
N GLY A 103 1.31 9.14 8.87
CA GLY A 103 0.64 9.70 10.06
C GLY A 103 -0.11 8.68 10.92
N SER A 104 -0.03 7.37 10.61
CA SER A 104 -0.63 6.30 11.41
C SER A 104 -0.03 6.23 12.81
N LYS A 105 -0.88 5.96 13.82
CA LYS A 105 -0.43 5.59 15.17
C LYS A 105 0.29 4.24 15.21
N TYR A 106 0.11 3.43 14.16
CA TYR A 106 0.68 2.10 13.99
C TYR A 106 1.73 2.10 12.85
N CYS A 107 2.43 3.22 12.63
CA CYS A 107 3.39 3.32 11.53
C CYS A 107 4.56 2.31 11.66
N ARG A 108 4.89 1.60 10.57
CA ARG A 108 6.03 0.66 10.51
C ARG A 108 7.40 1.35 10.39
N GLY A 109 7.46 2.54 9.78
CA GLY A 109 8.72 3.26 9.51
C GLY A 109 9.34 4.00 10.70
N GLY A 110 8.94 3.69 11.94
CA GLY A 110 9.31 4.46 13.13
C GLY A 110 8.56 5.79 13.17
N GLY A 111 7.77 5.99 14.22
CA GLY A 111 6.90 7.16 14.38
C GLY A 111 7.63 8.51 14.29
N PRO A 112 6.88 9.62 14.33
CA PRO A 112 7.40 10.93 13.95
C PRO A 112 8.63 11.31 14.79
N LYS A 113 9.80 11.42 14.15
CA LYS A 113 10.87 12.29 14.65
C LYS A 113 10.43 13.75 14.44
N ASN A 114 9.42 14.17 15.19
CA ASN A 114 8.98 15.55 15.23
C ASN A 114 10.00 16.36 16.05
N SER A 115 11.18 16.61 15.48
CA SER A 115 12.16 17.54 16.04
C SER A 115 11.95 18.98 15.53
N ARG A 116 10.82 19.29 14.88
CA ARG A 116 10.40 20.68 14.71
C ARG A 116 9.84 21.19 16.04
N LYS A 117 10.76 21.65 16.92
CA LYS A 117 10.43 22.53 18.05
C LYS A 117 9.48 23.60 17.54
N ARG A 118 8.20 23.52 17.90
CA ARG A 118 7.29 24.67 17.82
C ARG A 118 7.84 25.69 18.81
N THR A 119 8.64 26.65 18.33
CA THR A 119 8.94 27.86 19.09
C THR A 119 7.60 28.51 19.37
N ARG A 120 7.19 28.52 20.65
CA ARG A 120 6.10 29.37 21.10
C ARG A 120 6.56 30.80 20.91
N ALA A 121 6.08 31.46 19.86
CA ALA A 121 6.11 32.92 19.82
C ALA A 121 5.20 33.40 20.96
N SER A 122 5.82 33.90 22.03
CA SER A 122 5.12 34.63 23.07
C SER A 122 4.56 35.90 22.44
N ALA A 123 3.23 35.97 22.31
CA ALA A 123 2.55 37.23 22.04
C ALA A 123 2.75 38.15 23.25
N SER A 124 3.76 39.02 23.19
CA SER A 124 3.85 40.16 24.08
C SER A 124 2.80 41.16 23.63
N ARG A 125 1.75 41.32 24.43
CA ARG A 125 0.89 42.50 24.36
C ARG A 125 1.72 43.68 24.88
N ASN A 126 1.80 44.73 24.08
CA ASN A 126 1.89 46.10 24.56
C ASN A 126 1.17 47.00 23.56
#